data_AF-A0A535D4M7-F1
#
_entry.id   AF-A0A535D4M7-F1
#
_cell.length_a   1.000
_cell.length_b   1.000
_cell.length_c   1.000
_cell.angle_alpha   90.00
_cell.angle_beta   90.00
_cell.angle_gamma   90.00
#
_symmetry.space_group_name_H-M   'P 1'
#
loop_
_entity.id
_entity.type
_entity.pdbx_description
1 polymer ?
#
loop_
_entity_poly.entity_id
_entity_poly.type
_entity_poly.pdbx_seq_one_letter_code
_entity_poly.pdbx_strand_id
1 'polypeptide(L)'
;MAKLEGSGTATNLREAFAREAQAALRYLYFARRADIEGRADVAALLRTLADGETGHGFGHLEFLEEAGDGLAGGGDAASNLDSAIAEADGDADAYDEYAAAARKERLADVADWFEAVAGAERAHAGRLRRALAESGSE
;
A
#
# COMPACT_ATOMS: atom_id res chain seq x y z
N MET A 1 -24.95 19.46 -4.99
CA MET A 1 -24.53 18.03 -5.12
C MET A 1 -24.40 17.45 -3.72
N ALA A 2 -24.60 16.14 -3.56
CA ALA A 2 -24.36 15.49 -2.27
C ALA A 2 -22.85 15.51 -1.96
N LYS A 3 -22.48 15.70 -0.69
CA LYS A 3 -21.07 15.70 -0.25
C LYS A 3 -20.59 14.25 -0.10
N LEU A 4 -19.43 13.93 -0.67
CA LEU A 4 -18.84 12.60 -0.57
C LEU A 4 -18.22 12.37 0.82
N GLU A 5 -17.56 13.38 1.38
CA GLU A 5 -16.95 13.35 2.71
C GLU A 5 -17.96 12.92 3.79
N GLY A 6 -17.58 11.92 4.59
CA GLY A 6 -18.41 11.37 5.67
C GLY A 6 -19.61 10.54 5.23
N SER A 7 -19.81 10.33 3.93
CA SER A 7 -20.88 9.47 3.41
C SER A 7 -20.51 7.99 3.44
N GLY A 8 -21.52 7.10 3.41
CA GLY A 8 -21.28 5.67 3.21
C GLY A 8 -20.63 5.36 1.85
N THR A 9 -20.79 6.22 0.85
CA THR A 9 -20.12 6.09 -0.45
C THR A 9 -18.61 6.32 -0.32
N ALA A 10 -18.15 7.22 0.53
CA ALA A 10 -16.71 7.39 0.80
C ALA A 10 -16.12 6.13 1.46
N THR A 11 -16.84 5.51 2.40
CA THR A 11 -16.43 4.21 2.96
C THR A 11 -16.32 3.14 1.88
N ASN A 12 -17.30 3.05 0.98
CA ASN A 12 -17.28 2.09 -0.13
C ASN A 12 -16.08 2.32 -1.06
N LEU A 13 -15.68 3.57 -1.31
CA LEU A 13 -14.50 3.88 -2.13
C LEU A 13 -13.20 3.43 -1.47
N ARG A 14 -13.04 3.63 -0.15
CA ARG A 14 -11.89 3.13 0.60
C ARG A 14 -11.81 1.60 0.57
N GLU A 15 -12.95 0.93 0.76
CA GLU A 15 -13.04 -0.53 0.68
C GLU A 15 -12.75 -1.04 -0.75
N ALA A 16 -13.23 -0.33 -1.77
CA ALA A 16 -12.94 -0.65 -3.17
C ALA A 16 -11.44 -0.50 -3.47
N PHE A 17 -10.82 0.61 -3.06
CA PHE A 17 -9.36 0.79 -3.17
C PHE A 17 -8.58 -0.38 -2.54
N ALA A 18 -8.94 -0.78 -1.33
CA ALA A 18 -8.29 -1.92 -0.67
C ALA A 18 -8.47 -3.25 -1.43
N ARG A 19 -9.63 -3.45 -2.09
CA ARG A 19 -9.90 -4.63 -2.93
C ARG A 19 -9.05 -4.61 -4.20
N GLU A 20 -8.96 -3.48 -4.88
CA GLU A 20 -8.17 -3.35 -6.11
C GLU A 20 -6.67 -3.49 -5.83
N ALA A 21 -6.16 -2.91 -4.74
CA ALA A 21 -4.77 -3.08 -4.30
C ALA A 21 -4.43 -4.55 -4.01
N GLN A 22 -5.33 -5.28 -3.35
CA GLN A 22 -5.18 -6.72 -3.12
C GLN A 22 -5.22 -7.52 -4.43
N ALA A 23 -6.11 -7.17 -5.36
CA ALA A 23 -6.23 -7.85 -6.65
C ALA A 23 -4.97 -7.67 -7.49
N ALA A 24 -4.48 -6.43 -7.62
CA ALA A 24 -3.25 -6.11 -8.35
C ALA A 24 -2.05 -6.92 -7.84
N LEU A 25 -1.80 -6.90 -6.52
CA LEU A 25 -0.66 -7.60 -5.93
C LEU A 25 -0.78 -9.13 -6.07
N ARG A 26 -2.00 -9.68 -5.96
CA ARG A 26 -2.26 -11.11 -6.18
C ARG A 26 -2.02 -11.52 -7.62
N TYR A 27 -2.46 -10.73 -8.59
CA TYR A 27 -2.21 -11.01 -10.01
C TYR A 27 -0.72 -10.97 -10.35
N LEU A 28 0.05 -10.02 -9.79
CA LEU A 28 1.51 -10.02 -9.94
C LEU A 28 2.16 -11.26 -9.33
N TYR A 29 1.70 -11.69 -8.14
CA TYR A 29 2.18 -12.91 -7.52
C TYR A 29 1.85 -14.17 -8.37
N PHE A 30 0.64 -14.24 -8.94
CA PHE A 30 0.24 -15.32 -9.84
C PHE A 30 1.03 -15.29 -11.15
N ALA A 31 1.33 -14.12 -11.70
CA ALA A 31 2.16 -13.97 -12.89
C ALA A 31 3.56 -14.56 -12.66
N ARG A 32 4.16 -14.28 -11.49
CA ARG A 32 5.45 -14.90 -11.09
C ARG A 32 5.37 -16.42 -11.04
N ARG A 33 4.26 -17.00 -10.57
CA ARG A 33 4.05 -18.45 -10.57
C ARG A 33 3.94 -19.00 -12.00
N ALA A 34 3.18 -18.32 -12.86
CA ALA A 34 3.05 -18.69 -14.27
C ALA A 34 4.41 -18.64 -15.01
N ASP A 35 5.30 -17.69 -14.71
CA ASP A 35 6.66 -17.67 -15.27
C ASP A 35 7.47 -18.91 -14.88
N ILE A 36 7.41 -19.31 -13.59
CA ILE A 36 8.10 -20.51 -13.08
C ILE A 36 7.60 -21.77 -13.80
N GLU A 37 6.32 -21.80 -14.16
CA GLU A 37 5.68 -22.90 -14.89
C GLU A 37 5.89 -22.83 -16.42
N GLY A 38 6.58 -21.80 -16.94
CA GLY A 38 6.80 -21.62 -18.38
C GLY A 38 5.56 -21.15 -19.15
N ARG A 39 4.57 -20.57 -18.46
CA ARG A 39 3.29 -20.11 -19.02
C ARG A 39 3.33 -18.60 -19.31
N ALA A 40 4.15 -18.22 -20.27
CA ALA A 40 4.42 -16.80 -20.58
C ALA A 40 3.17 -16.01 -20.99
N ASP A 41 2.22 -16.65 -21.69
CA ASP A 41 0.94 -16.07 -22.09
C ASP A 41 0.07 -15.71 -20.87
N VAL A 42 -0.03 -16.63 -19.90
CA VAL A 42 -0.77 -16.44 -18.65
C VAL A 42 -0.10 -15.36 -17.79
N ALA A 43 1.22 -15.38 -17.70
CA ALA A 43 1.96 -14.38 -16.95
C ALA A 43 1.79 -12.97 -17.53
N ALA A 44 1.80 -12.83 -18.87
CA ALA A 44 1.54 -11.56 -19.53
C ALA A 44 0.12 -11.04 -19.26
N LEU A 45 -0.89 -11.91 -19.41
CA LEU A 45 -2.28 -11.56 -19.10
C LEU A 45 -2.45 -11.06 -17.67
N LEU A 46 -1.90 -11.78 -16.69
CA LEU A 46 -2.03 -11.42 -15.28
C LEU A 46 -1.36 -10.08 -14.95
N ARG A 47 -0.22 -9.76 -15.58
CA ARG A 47 0.41 -8.43 -15.43
C ARG A 47 -0.48 -7.33 -15.99
N THR A 48 -1.04 -7.52 -17.18
CA THR A 48 -1.98 -6.55 -17.78
C THR A 48 -3.21 -6.34 -16.89
N LEU A 49 -3.74 -7.40 -16.27
CA LEU A 49 -4.84 -7.25 -15.32
C LEU A 49 -4.41 -6.49 -14.07
N ALA A 50 -3.22 -6.74 -13.52
CA ALA A 50 -2.69 -6.00 -12.37
C ALA A 50 -2.54 -4.50 -12.65
N ASP A 51 -2.09 -4.14 -13.86
CA ASP A 51 -2.02 -2.74 -14.30
C ASP A 51 -3.42 -2.12 -14.39
N GLY A 52 -4.42 -2.89 -14.86
CA GLY A 52 -5.82 -2.49 -14.88
C GLY A 52 -6.38 -2.19 -13.49
N GLU A 53 -6.20 -3.10 -12.52
CA GLU A 53 -6.68 -2.89 -11.15
C GLU A 53 -5.94 -1.74 -10.46
N THR A 54 -4.67 -1.51 -10.79
CA THR A 54 -3.93 -0.33 -10.33
C THR A 54 -4.59 0.96 -10.84
N GLY A 55 -5.00 1.00 -12.10
CA GLY A 55 -5.77 2.10 -12.66
C GLY A 55 -7.13 2.32 -11.98
N HIS A 56 -7.85 1.24 -11.67
CA HIS A 56 -9.09 1.34 -10.88
C HIS A 56 -8.83 1.91 -9.47
N GLY A 57 -7.79 1.44 -8.80
CA GLY A 57 -7.36 1.93 -7.50
C GLY A 57 -7.06 3.44 -7.52
N PHE A 58 -6.36 3.93 -8.53
CA PHE A 58 -6.10 5.37 -8.70
C PHE A 58 -7.39 6.17 -8.88
N GLY A 59 -8.33 5.69 -9.70
CA GLY A 59 -9.63 6.36 -9.85
C GLY A 59 -10.42 6.45 -8.53
N HIS A 60 -10.30 5.46 -7.64
CA HIS A 60 -10.89 5.56 -6.30
C HIS A 60 -10.21 6.61 -5.43
N LEU A 61 -8.88 6.71 -5.48
CA LEU A 61 -8.13 7.73 -4.75
C LEU A 61 -8.43 9.14 -5.25
N GLU A 62 -8.60 9.35 -6.56
CA GLU A 62 -8.98 10.66 -7.13
C GLU A 62 -10.30 11.18 -6.53
N PHE A 63 -11.34 10.35 -6.45
CA PHE A 63 -12.60 10.76 -5.80
C PHE A 63 -12.45 11.05 -4.31
N LEU A 64 -11.58 10.28 -3.63
CA LEU A 64 -11.30 10.48 -2.20
C LEU A 64 -10.50 11.78 -1.97
N GLU A 65 -9.53 12.09 -2.83
CA GLU A 65 -8.77 13.33 -2.82
C GLU A 65 -9.68 14.56 -2.98
N GLU A 66 -10.59 14.54 -3.96
CA GLU A 66 -11.60 15.60 -4.16
C GLU A 66 -12.50 15.80 -2.93
N ALA A 67 -12.68 14.75 -2.12
CA ALA A 67 -13.43 14.78 -0.87
C ALA A 67 -12.59 15.18 0.36
N GLY A 68 -11.30 15.47 0.19
CA GLY A 68 -10.38 15.79 1.29
C GLY A 68 -10.07 14.59 2.20
N ASP A 69 -10.20 13.38 1.67
CA ASP A 69 -9.98 12.15 2.40
C ASP A 69 -8.49 11.81 2.49
N GLY A 70 -7.96 11.71 3.71
CA GLY A 70 -6.52 11.51 3.94
C GLY A 70 -5.93 10.21 3.39
N LEU A 71 -6.74 9.23 2.95
CA LEU A 71 -6.21 8.04 2.26
C LEU A 71 -5.52 8.41 0.95
N ALA A 72 -5.98 9.47 0.27
CA ALA A 72 -5.40 9.94 -0.99
C ALA A 72 -4.20 10.88 -0.78
N GLY A 73 -3.77 11.11 0.46
CA GLY A 73 -2.72 12.08 0.80
C GLY A 73 -3.25 13.51 0.88
N GLY A 74 -2.36 14.48 0.68
CA GLY A 74 -2.67 15.92 0.79
C GLY A 74 -2.62 16.68 -0.53
N GLY A 75 -2.46 15.98 -1.66
CA GLY A 75 -2.52 16.55 -3.02
C GLY A 75 -1.27 17.30 -3.50
N ASP A 76 -0.31 17.56 -2.61
CA ASP A 76 1.02 18.05 -2.95
C ASP A 76 2.12 17.07 -2.52
N ALA A 77 3.33 17.22 -3.08
CA ALA A 77 4.43 16.30 -2.83
C ALA A 77 4.87 16.24 -1.36
N ALA A 78 4.87 17.36 -0.65
CA ALA A 78 5.30 17.41 0.76
C ALA A 78 4.26 16.73 1.65
N SER A 79 2.98 17.05 1.47
CA SER A 79 1.87 16.44 2.21
C SER A 79 1.74 14.93 1.92
N ASN A 80 2.02 14.50 0.69
CA ASN A 80 2.04 13.08 0.32
C ASN A 80 3.23 12.35 0.95
N LEU A 81 4.40 12.99 1.06
CA LEU A 81 5.55 12.45 1.79
C LEU A 81 5.26 12.31 3.28
N ASP A 82 4.61 13.31 3.91
CA ASP A 82 4.18 13.22 5.31
C ASP A 82 3.22 12.05 5.55
N SER A 83 2.24 11.87 4.65
CA SER A 83 1.32 10.73 4.70
C SER A 83 2.06 9.39 4.60
N ALA A 84 2.99 9.27 3.65
CA ALA A 84 3.78 8.05 3.46
C ALA A 84 4.74 7.77 4.64
N ILE A 85 5.26 8.80 5.32
CA ILE A 85 6.07 8.63 6.54
C ILE A 85 5.20 8.05 7.66
N ALA A 86 4.00 8.60 7.84
CA ALA A 86 3.07 8.13 8.87
C ALA A 86 2.64 6.68 8.63
N GLU A 87 2.39 6.30 7.37
CA GLU A 87 2.13 4.91 6.98
C GLU A 87 3.31 4.00 7.33
N ALA A 88 4.52 4.33 6.88
CA ALA A 88 5.70 3.50 7.13
C ALA A 88 6.05 3.35 8.62
N ASP A 89 5.86 4.40 9.43
CA ASP A 89 6.03 4.30 10.89
C ASP A 89 4.96 3.39 11.51
N GLY A 90 3.69 3.58 11.13
CA GLY A 90 2.58 2.76 11.64
C GLY A 90 2.70 1.29 11.25
N ASP A 91 3.14 1.02 10.02
CA ASP A 91 3.39 -0.34 9.54
C ASP A 91 4.55 -0.99 10.29
N ALA A 92 5.63 -0.26 10.55
CA ALA A 92 6.74 -0.78 11.36
C ALA A 92 6.28 -1.23 12.75
N ASP A 93 5.47 -0.41 13.42
CA ASP A 93 4.90 -0.74 14.74
C ASP A 93 3.96 -1.94 14.66
N ALA A 94 3.08 -1.98 13.65
CA ALA A 94 2.18 -3.12 13.42
C ALA A 94 2.94 -4.43 13.18
N TYR A 95 4.00 -4.41 12.36
CA TYR A 95 4.82 -5.59 12.10
C TYR A 95 5.60 -6.07 13.33
N ASP A 96 6.00 -5.19 14.24
CA ASP A 96 6.58 -5.59 15.54
C ASP A 96 5.55 -6.35 16.39
N GLU A 97 4.30 -5.89 16.43
CA GLU A 97 3.22 -6.58 17.13
C GLU A 97 2.91 -7.94 16.49
N TYR A 98 2.89 -8.01 15.16
CA TYR A 98 2.67 -9.26 14.42
C TYR A 98 3.79 -10.27 14.66
N ALA A 99 5.05 -9.81 14.69
CA ALA A 99 6.19 -10.65 15.06
C ALA A 99 6.01 -11.22 16.47
N ALA A 100 5.67 -10.38 17.46
CA ALA A 100 5.45 -10.82 18.84
C ALA A 100 4.33 -11.88 18.95
N ALA A 101 3.23 -11.70 18.20
CA ALA A 101 2.16 -12.69 18.10
C ALA A 101 2.66 -14.02 17.50
N ALA A 102 3.38 -13.97 16.37
CA ALA A 102 3.95 -15.15 15.73
C ALA A 102 4.95 -15.89 16.64
N ARG A 103 5.76 -15.16 17.44
CA ARG A 103 6.64 -15.76 18.46
C ARG A 103 5.85 -16.51 19.53
N LYS A 104 4.76 -15.92 20.03
CA LYS A 104 3.87 -16.55 21.03
C LYS A 104 3.23 -17.83 20.50
N GLU A 105 2.92 -17.86 19.20
CA GLU A 105 2.34 -19.00 18.49
C GLU A 105 3.39 -20.01 18.01
N ARG A 106 4.68 -19.77 18.29
CA ARG A 106 5.82 -20.62 17.90
C ARG A 106 6.00 -20.75 16.38
N LEU A 107 5.63 -19.72 15.63
CA LEU A 107 5.83 -19.59 14.18
C LEU A 107 7.13 -18.80 13.91
N ALA A 108 8.27 -19.42 14.18
CA ALA A 108 9.57 -18.73 14.18
C ALA A 108 9.89 -18.04 12.84
N ASP A 109 9.74 -18.75 11.71
CA ASP A 109 10.05 -18.21 10.38
C ASP A 109 9.14 -17.03 10.00
N VAL A 110 7.87 -17.05 10.44
CA VAL A 110 6.91 -15.96 10.21
C VAL A 110 7.26 -14.74 11.06
N ALA A 111 7.66 -14.97 12.31
CA ALA A 111 8.12 -13.89 13.17
C ALA A 111 9.40 -13.24 12.64
N ASP A 112 10.39 -14.03 12.20
CA ASP A 112 11.61 -13.53 11.57
C ASP A 112 11.29 -12.69 10.32
N TRP A 113 10.30 -13.14 9.53
CA TRP A 113 9.82 -12.38 8.38
C TRP A 113 9.20 -11.04 8.78
N PHE A 114 8.30 -11.01 9.76
CA PHE A 114 7.70 -9.76 10.23
C PHE A 114 8.74 -8.80 10.82
N GLU A 115 9.72 -9.29 11.58
CA GLU A 115 10.83 -8.47 12.09
C GLU A 115 11.66 -7.85 10.94
N ALA A 116 11.91 -8.61 9.88
CA ALA A 116 12.60 -8.11 8.69
C ALA A 116 11.78 -7.03 7.97
N VAL A 117 10.46 -7.21 7.84
CA VAL A 117 9.57 -6.21 7.24
C VAL A 117 9.52 -4.94 8.10
N ALA A 118 9.38 -5.06 9.43
CA ALA A 118 9.42 -3.90 10.33
C ALA A 118 10.73 -3.09 10.20
N GLY A 119 11.86 -3.78 10.03
CA GLY A 119 13.15 -3.14 9.74
C GLY A 119 13.18 -2.41 8.39
N ALA A 120 12.53 -2.97 7.36
CA ALA A 120 12.40 -2.36 6.05
C ALA A 120 11.51 -1.10 6.09
N GLU A 121 10.37 -1.13 6.78
CA GLU A 121 9.47 0.03 6.90
C GLU A 121 10.12 1.18 7.65
N ARG A 122 10.89 0.91 8.72
CA ARG A 122 11.72 1.94 9.37
C ARG A 122 12.75 2.55 8.41
N ALA A 123 13.34 1.74 7.53
CA ALA A 123 14.25 2.25 6.51
C ALA A 123 13.52 3.07 5.44
N HIS A 124 12.30 2.73 5.05
CA HIS A 124 11.44 3.52 4.17
C HIS A 124 11.11 4.87 4.81
N ALA A 125 10.61 4.89 6.04
CA ALA A 125 10.31 6.11 6.77
C ALA A 125 11.54 7.03 6.88
N GLY A 126 12.73 6.46 7.10
CA GLY A 126 13.98 7.22 7.09
C GLY A 126 14.34 7.83 5.73
N ARG A 127 14.05 7.15 4.62
CA ARG A 127 14.26 7.68 3.25
C ARG A 127 13.27 8.80 2.92
N LEU A 128 12.00 8.60 3.26
CA LEU A 128 10.94 9.57 3.02
C LEU A 128 11.18 10.87 3.79
N ARG A 129 11.58 10.80 5.07
CA ARG A 129 11.97 11.99 5.86
C ARG A 129 13.12 12.78 5.24
N ARG A 130 14.12 12.09 4.65
CA ARG A 130 15.22 12.78 3.94
C ARG A 130 14.71 13.50 2.70
N ALA A 131 13.87 12.83 1.89
CA ALA A 131 13.28 13.44 0.71
C ALA A 131 12.45 14.68 1.06
N LEU A 132 11.66 14.62 2.14
CA LEU A 132 10.87 15.76 2.61
C LEU A 132 11.76 16.94 3.04
N ALA A 133 12.83 16.68 3.81
CA ALA A 133 13.76 17.73 4.25
C ALA A 133 14.48 18.41 3.07
N GLU A 134 14.83 17.63 2.04
CA GLU A 134 15.45 18.15 0.81
C GLU A 134 14.47 18.99 -0.02
N SER A 135 13.20 18.60 -0.09
CA SER A 135 12.16 19.36 -0.82
C SER A 135 11.78 20.71 -0.20
N GLY A 136 12.08 20.93 1.09
CA GLY A 136 11.83 22.21 1.77
C GLY A 136 13.02 23.17 1.76
N SER A 137 14.10 22.82 1.06
CA SER A 137 15.36 23.60 1.00
C SER A 137 15.50 24.47 -0.26
N GLU A 138 14.43 24.60 -1.06
CA GLU A 138 14.31 25.51 -2.22
C GLU A 138 13.40 26.70 -1.92
#